data_AF-A0A7C1JV46-F1
#
_entry.id   AF-A0A7C1JV46-F1
#
_cell.length_a   1.000
_cell.length_b   1.000
_cell.length_c   1.000
_cell.angle_alpha   90.00
_cell.angle_beta   90.00
_cell.angle_gamma   90.00
#
_symmetry.space_group_name_H-M   'P 1'
#
loop_
_entity.id
_entity.type
_entity.pdbx_description
1 polymer ?
#
loop_
_entity_poly.entity_id
_entity_poly.type
_entity_poly.pdbx_seq_one_letter_code
_entity_poly.pdbx_strand_id
1 'polypeptide(L)'
;MSEGANAAFSAYTETLRSQIDSALADCCNFAPGCPPQLREAICYSLLAPGKRLRPMLVLLSAAACGGDVQAAMPAACAVEMVHTYSLIHDDLPAMDDDDLRRGRPTCHKVFGEALAI
;
A
#
# COMPACT_ATOMS: atom_id res chain seq x y z
N MET A 1 -23.14 -8.71 23.43
CA MET A 1 -22.76 -9.47 22.21
C MET A 1 -22.00 -8.63 21.18
N SER A 2 -22.24 -7.31 21.07
CA SER A 2 -21.57 -6.47 20.06
C SER A 2 -20.09 -6.16 20.34
N GLU A 3 -19.70 -5.96 21.60
CA GLU A 3 -18.29 -5.64 21.96
C GLU A 3 -17.30 -6.77 21.60
N GLY A 4 -17.65 -8.02 21.87
CA GLY A 4 -16.79 -9.17 21.56
C GLY A 4 -16.59 -9.38 20.06
N ALA A 5 -17.63 -9.18 19.25
CA ALA A 5 -17.55 -9.26 17.79
C ALA A 5 -16.68 -8.13 17.21
N ASN A 6 -16.80 -6.92 17.77
CA ASN A 6 -16.02 -5.77 17.31
C ASN A 6 -14.52 -5.91 17.65
N ALA A 7 -14.21 -6.47 18.82
CA ALA A 7 -12.84 -6.79 19.22
C ALA A 7 -12.22 -7.88 18.33
N ALA A 8 -12.97 -8.95 18.04
CA ALA A 8 -12.53 -10.02 17.15
C ALA A 8 -12.26 -9.51 15.72
N PHE A 9 -13.14 -8.66 15.19
CA PHE A 9 -12.96 -8.04 13.88
C PHE A 9 -11.74 -7.11 13.84
N SER A 10 -11.53 -6.33 14.90
CA SER A 10 -10.36 -5.44 15.01
C SER A 10 -9.05 -6.23 15.04
N ALA A 11 -8.97 -7.30 15.82
CA ALA A 11 -7.80 -8.17 15.85
C ALA A 11 -7.53 -8.86 14.51
N TYR A 12 -8.60 -9.30 13.82
CA TYR A 12 -8.48 -9.92 12.51
C TYR A 12 -7.98 -8.96 11.43
N THR A 13 -8.54 -7.75 11.38
CA THR A 13 -8.11 -6.71 10.42
C THR A 13 -6.67 -6.24 10.69
N GLU A 14 -6.25 -6.18 11.95
CA GLU A 14 -4.85 -5.94 12.30
C GLU A 14 -3.92 -7.03 11.77
N THR A 15 -4.33 -8.30 11.89
CA THR A 15 -3.58 -9.45 11.37
C THR A 15 -3.46 -9.36 9.84
N LEU A 16 -4.55 -9.08 9.13
CA LEU A 16 -4.53 -8.93 7.68
C LEU A 16 -3.65 -7.76 7.25
N ARG A 17 -3.72 -6.62 7.95
CA ARG A 17 -2.87 -5.46 7.66
C ARG A 17 -1.38 -5.82 7.76
N SER A 18 -0.98 -6.53 8.82
CA SER A 18 0.41 -6.97 8.98
C SER A 18 0.86 -7.92 7.86
N GLN A 19 -0.01 -8.84 7.42
CA GLN A 19 0.29 -9.73 6.29
C GLN A 19 0.43 -8.97 4.97
N ILE A 20 -0.44 -7.99 4.73
CA ILE A 20 -0.39 -7.11 3.55
C ILE A 20 0.90 -6.30 3.55
N ASP A 21 1.27 -5.68 4.68
CA ASP A 21 2.50 -4.90 4.78
C ASP A 21 3.74 -5.77 4.52
N SER A 22 3.77 -7.01 5.02
CA SER A 22 4.83 -7.98 4.70
C SER A 22 4.87 -8.31 3.21
N ALA A 23 3.73 -8.62 2.59
CA ALA A 23 3.67 -8.97 1.18
C ALA A 23 4.05 -7.80 0.26
N LEU A 24 3.72 -6.57 0.64
CA LEU A 24 4.16 -5.36 -0.07
C LEU A 24 5.68 -5.14 0.07
N ALA A 25 6.24 -5.41 1.24
CA ALA A 25 7.69 -5.38 1.43
C ALA A 25 8.40 -6.43 0.56
N ASP A 26 7.82 -7.62 0.41
CA ASP A 26 8.36 -8.65 -0.48
C ASP A 26 8.31 -8.22 -1.96
N CYS A 27 7.28 -7.48 -2.36
CA CYS A 27 7.18 -6.90 -3.70
C CYS A 27 8.24 -5.83 -3.97
N CYS A 28 8.88 -5.28 -2.94
CA CYS A 28 9.99 -4.34 -3.05
C CYS A 28 11.35 -5.04 -3.28
N ASN A 29 11.38 -6.38 -3.32
CA ASN A 29 12.57 -7.16 -3.65
C ASN A 29 12.78 -7.23 -5.18
N PHE A 30 13.13 -6.09 -5.77
CA PHE A 30 13.38 -5.99 -7.22
C PHE A 30 14.57 -6.83 -7.68
N ALA A 31 14.47 -7.37 -8.90
CA ALA A 31 15.57 -8.05 -9.56
C ALA A 31 16.78 -7.11 -9.80
N PRO A 32 18.00 -7.65 -9.97
CA PRO A 32 19.16 -6.89 -10.39
C PRO A 32 18.87 -6.16 -11.71
N GLY A 33 18.88 -4.83 -11.70
CA GLY A 33 18.58 -4.00 -12.87
C GLY A 33 17.66 -2.81 -12.59
N CYS A 34 16.90 -2.84 -11.49
CA CYS A 34 16.13 -1.67 -11.06
C CYS A 34 17.08 -0.55 -10.59
N PRO A 35 17.00 0.68 -11.14
CA PRO A 35 17.82 1.80 -10.69
C PRO A 35 17.65 2.06 -9.18
N PRO A 36 18.74 2.25 -8.41
CA PRO A 36 18.65 2.33 -6.94
C PRO A 36 17.71 3.43 -6.43
N GLN A 37 17.76 4.62 -7.03
CA GLN A 37 16.91 5.75 -6.63
C GLN A 37 15.43 5.50 -6.96
N LEU A 38 15.12 4.92 -8.13
CA LEU A 38 13.75 4.58 -8.50
C LEU A 38 13.17 3.55 -7.53
N ARG A 39 13.95 2.51 -7.22
CA ARG A 39 13.58 1.53 -6.19
C ARG A 39 13.29 2.21 -4.86
N GLU A 40 14.17 3.10 -4.41
CA GLU A 40 13.99 3.82 -3.14
C GLU A 40 12.71 4.66 -3.13
N ALA A 41 12.42 5.40 -4.21
CA ALA A 41 11.20 6.19 -4.36
C ALA A 41 9.92 5.33 -4.33
N ILE A 42 9.91 4.19 -5.03
CA ILE A 42 8.79 3.24 -5.01
C ILE A 42 8.58 2.70 -3.59
N CYS A 43 9.64 2.19 -2.96
CA CYS A 43 9.58 1.61 -1.62
C CYS A 43 9.15 2.66 -0.57
N TYR A 44 9.67 3.89 -0.67
CA TYR A 44 9.33 4.99 0.23
C TYR A 44 7.83 5.25 0.29
N SER A 45 7.19 5.29 -0.88
CA SER A 45 5.77 5.61 -1.02
C SER A 45 4.88 4.40 -0.74
N LEU A 46 5.24 3.21 -1.23
CA LEU A 46 4.45 1.99 -1.08
C LEU A 46 4.42 1.48 0.37
N LEU A 47 5.56 1.53 1.05
CA LEU A 47 5.72 1.05 2.42
C LEU A 47 5.43 2.14 3.46
N ALA A 48 4.99 3.33 3.03
CA ALA A 48 4.53 4.35 3.96
C ALA A 48 3.33 3.84 4.79
N PRO A 49 3.22 4.22 6.07
CA PRO A 49 2.11 3.79 6.92
C PRO A 49 0.75 4.09 6.30
N GLY A 50 -0.16 3.12 6.35
CA GLY A 50 -1.47 3.24 5.74
C GLY A 50 -2.54 2.37 6.37
N LYS A 51 -3.80 2.71 6.08
CA LYS A 51 -4.94 1.92 6.56
C LYS A 51 -5.10 0.59 5.83
N ARG A 52 -4.47 0.42 4.66
CA ARG A 52 -4.53 -0.79 3.81
C ARG A 52 -5.96 -1.27 3.54
N LEU A 53 -6.91 -0.34 3.41
CA LEU A 53 -8.33 -0.65 3.27
C LEU A 53 -8.61 -1.40 1.96
N ARG A 54 -8.03 -0.96 0.85
CA ARG A 54 -8.25 -1.56 -0.47
C ARG A 54 -7.75 -3.02 -0.55
N PRO A 55 -6.49 -3.34 -0.18
CA PRO A 55 -6.05 -4.73 -0.16
C PRO A 55 -6.86 -5.58 0.83
N MET A 56 -7.22 -5.05 2.01
CA MET A 56 -8.11 -5.78 2.93
C MET A 56 -9.46 -6.12 2.30
N LEU A 57 -10.08 -5.18 1.56
CA LEU A 57 -11.34 -5.45 0.87
C LEU A 57 -11.19 -6.57 -0.17
N VAL A 58 -10.09 -6.61 -0.92
CA VAL A 58 -9.82 -7.71 -1.87
C VAL A 58 -9.77 -9.05 -1.14
N LEU A 59 -9.01 -9.14 -0.05
CA LEU A 59 -8.85 -10.37 0.73
C LEU A 59 -10.17 -10.83 1.37
N LEU A 60 -10.91 -9.90 1.97
CA LEU A 60 -12.21 -10.19 2.59
C LEU A 60 -13.25 -10.60 1.55
N SER A 61 -13.23 -10.01 0.35
CA SER A 61 -14.09 -10.41 -0.75
C SER A 61 -13.76 -11.82 -1.25
N ALA A 62 -12.47 -12.17 -1.37
CA ALA A 62 -12.06 -13.53 -1.72
C ALA A 62 -12.57 -14.55 -0.68
N ALA A 63 -12.38 -14.26 0.61
CA ALA A 63 -12.87 -15.10 1.70
C ALA A 63 -14.40 -15.23 1.70
N ALA A 64 -15.13 -14.13 1.49
CA ALA A 64 -16.60 -14.12 1.45
C ALA A 64 -17.16 -14.98 0.30
N CYS A 65 -16.42 -15.11 -0.81
CA CYS A 65 -16.76 -15.97 -1.93
C CYS A 65 -16.27 -17.42 -1.76
N GLY A 66 -15.69 -17.78 -0.61
CA GLY A 66 -15.15 -19.12 -0.34
C GLY A 66 -13.78 -19.40 -0.96
N GLY A 67 -13.07 -18.36 -1.41
CA GLY A 67 -11.72 -18.45 -1.96
C GLY A 67 -10.63 -18.43 -0.87
N ASP A 68 -9.42 -18.82 -1.27
CA ASP A 68 -8.24 -18.72 -0.41
C ASP A 68 -7.70 -17.28 -0.37
N VAL A 69 -7.59 -16.73 0.84
CA VAL A 69 -7.03 -15.40 1.10
C VAL A 69 -5.58 -15.30 0.64
N GLN A 70 -4.78 -16.35 0.81
CA GLN A 70 -3.36 -16.31 0.44
C GLN A 70 -3.20 -16.30 -1.08
N ALA A 71 -4.00 -17.09 -1.80
CA ALA A 71 -4.07 -17.03 -3.26
C ALA A 71 -4.50 -15.64 -3.79
N ALA A 72 -5.28 -14.87 -3.03
CA ALA A 72 -5.70 -13.50 -3.39
C ALA A 72 -4.68 -12.41 -3.02
N MET A 73 -3.63 -12.72 -2.25
CA MET A 73 -2.63 -11.74 -1.78
C MET A 73 -1.95 -10.97 -2.92
N PRO A 74 -1.52 -11.59 -4.04
CA PRO A 74 -0.92 -10.85 -5.14
C PRO A 74 -1.88 -9.80 -5.75
N ALA A 75 -3.16 -10.11 -5.84
CA ALA A 75 -4.17 -9.17 -6.33
C ALA A 75 -4.38 -8.01 -5.35
N ALA A 76 -4.38 -8.30 -4.04
CA ALA A 76 -4.45 -7.27 -3.01
C ALA A 76 -3.25 -6.31 -3.08
N CYS A 77 -2.03 -6.83 -3.21
CA CYS A 77 -0.82 -6.02 -3.40
C CYS A 77 -0.89 -5.18 -4.67
N ALA A 78 -1.33 -5.74 -5.79
CA ALA A 78 -1.47 -5.01 -7.05
C ALA A 78 -2.43 -3.81 -6.92
N VAL A 79 -3.57 -3.98 -6.24
CA VAL A 79 -4.52 -2.88 -6.00
C VAL A 79 -3.90 -1.78 -5.14
N GLU A 80 -3.14 -2.13 -4.11
CA GLU A 80 -2.46 -1.12 -3.28
C GLU A 80 -1.33 -0.42 -4.04
N MET A 81 -0.60 -1.12 -4.93
CA MET A 81 0.39 -0.48 -5.81
C MET A 81 -0.24 0.56 -6.73
N VAL A 82 -1.38 0.24 -7.36
CA VAL A 82 -2.13 1.19 -8.20
C VAL A 82 -2.63 2.37 -7.35
N HIS A 83 -3.11 2.11 -6.14
CA HIS A 83 -3.50 3.17 -5.22
C HIS A 83 -2.32 4.08 -4.85
N THR A 84 -1.16 3.52 -4.52
CA THR A 84 0.03 4.29 -4.19
C THR A 84 0.50 5.11 -5.38
N TYR A 85 0.51 4.53 -6.59
CA TYR A 85 0.82 5.25 -7.83
C TYR A 85 -0.08 6.48 -7.99
N SER A 86 -1.40 6.33 -7.82
CA SER A 86 -2.30 7.47 -7.98
C SER A 86 -1.97 8.58 -7.00
N LEU A 87 -1.68 8.25 -5.73
CA LEU A 87 -1.31 9.23 -4.72
C LEU A 87 0.00 9.95 -5.05
N ILE A 88 1.03 9.24 -5.53
CA ILE A 88 2.31 9.85 -5.92
C ILE A 88 2.07 10.91 -6.99
N HIS A 89 1.23 10.58 -7.98
CA HIS A 89 0.90 11.49 -9.07
C HIS A 89 0.03 12.64 -8.58
N ASP A 90 -1.04 12.37 -7.82
CA ASP A 90 -1.94 13.39 -7.27
C ASP A 90 -1.16 14.43 -6.45
N ASP A 91 -0.12 14.00 -5.72
CA ASP A 91 0.73 14.88 -4.92
C ASP A 91 1.62 15.83 -5.75
N LEU A 92 1.75 15.67 -7.07
CA LEU A 92 2.62 16.52 -7.89
C LEU A 92 2.14 17.99 -7.94
N PRO A 93 3.05 18.96 -8.15
CA PRO A 93 2.68 20.38 -8.23
C PRO A 93 1.65 20.73 -9.31
N ALA A 94 1.57 19.90 -10.36
CA ALA A 94 0.60 20.06 -11.44
C ALA A 94 -0.81 19.53 -11.09
N MET A 95 -0.97 18.85 -9.96
CA MET A 95 -2.24 18.30 -9.48
C MET A 95 -2.63 18.93 -8.13
N ASP A 96 -2.45 18.24 -7.01
CA ASP A 96 -2.87 18.74 -5.70
C ASP A 96 -1.78 19.59 -5.01
N ASP A 97 -0.52 19.55 -5.49
CA ASP A 97 0.63 20.28 -4.93
C ASP A 97 0.83 20.01 -3.43
N ASP A 98 0.63 18.75 -3.02
CA ASP A 98 0.75 18.32 -1.63
C ASP A 98 2.24 18.20 -1.24
N ASP A 99 2.68 19.03 -0.29
CA ASP A 99 4.02 18.92 0.30
C ASP A 99 4.16 17.75 1.28
N LEU A 100 3.06 17.35 1.92
CA LEU A 100 3.04 16.34 2.97
C LEU A 100 1.87 15.36 2.78
N ARG A 101 2.16 14.07 2.93
CA ARG A 101 1.15 13.01 3.02
C ARG A 101 1.32 12.20 4.29
N ARG A 102 0.26 12.18 5.11
CA ARG A 102 0.25 11.48 6.42
C ARG A 102 1.42 11.90 7.33
N GLY A 103 1.77 13.20 7.30
CA GLY A 103 2.85 13.77 8.10
C GLY A 103 4.26 13.49 7.59
N ARG A 104 4.42 12.92 6.39
CA ARG A 104 5.71 12.70 5.73
C ARG A 104 5.79 13.52 4.43
N PRO A 105 6.98 14.01 4.03
CA PRO A 105 7.16 14.63 2.72
C PRO A 105 6.67 13.72 1.58
N THR A 106 6.00 14.29 0.59
CA THR A 106 5.54 13.53 -0.58
C THR A 106 6.71 13.11 -1.45
N CYS A 107 6.48 12.13 -2.34
CA CYS A 107 7.53 11.52 -3.15
C CYS A 107 8.36 12.57 -3.91
N HIS A 108 7.68 13.52 -4.56
CA HIS A 108 8.33 14.56 -5.35
C HIS A 108 9.14 15.55 -4.49
N LYS A 109 8.74 15.79 -3.23
CA LYS A 109 9.52 16.63 -2.30
C LYS A 109 10.81 15.95 -1.84
N VAL A 110 10.84 14.61 -1.78
CA VAL A 110 12.03 13.85 -1.38
C VAL A 110 12.95 13.57 -2.57
N PHE A 111 12.38 13.18 -3.70
CA PHE A 111 13.14 12.61 -4.83
C PHE A 111 13.10 13.46 -6.10
N GLY A 112 12.32 14.54 -6.11
CA GLY A 112 12.07 15.36 -7.30
C GLY A 112 10.91 14.85 -8.15
N GLU A 113 10.28 15.76 -8.89
CA GLU A 113 9.11 15.48 -9.73
C GLU A 113 9.40 14.43 -10.81
N ALA A 114 10.56 14.51 -11.47
CA ALA A 114 10.90 13.61 -12.57
C ALA A 114 11.09 12.15 -12.16
N LEU A 115 11.41 11.87 -10.88
CA LEU A 115 11.49 10.50 -10.36
C LEU A 115 10.17 10.03 -9.75
N ALA A 116 9.32 10.98 -9.35
CA ALA A 116 7.97 10.68 -8.88
C ALA A 116 7.03 10.27 -10.03
N ILE A 117 7.26 10.78 -11.24
CA ILE A 117 6.64 10.37 -12.51
C ILE A 117 7.28 9.06 -13.02
#